data_AF-A0AAV9UYJ9-F1
#
_entry.id   AF-A0AAV9UYJ9-F1
#
_cell.length_a   1.000
_cell.length_b   1.000
_cell.length_c   1.000
_cell.angle_alpha   90.00
_cell.angle_beta   90.00
_cell.angle_gamma   90.00
#
_symmetry.space_group_name_H-M   'P 1'
#
loop_
_entity.id
_entity.type
_entity.pdbx_description
1 polymer ?
#
loop_
_entity_poly.entity_id
_entity_poly.type
_entity_poly.pdbx_seq_one_letter_code
_entity_poly.pdbx_strand_id
1 'polypeptide(L)'
;MASTTKLELLQSEDQVKAYLTSISDSSFPEFFRTPLSIIKISHGLGNGVHRLVLNTPTISNANSSGHDPTSTGTVILKHSTPYVFNINNQEVVWDLWPFETNALRDVPNTGVVRPPKVYWVDEVNRVMFIEDAGPRSKNLKELLLSDKLPPVEVFSKIGEELGKYLSQLHIWGSDLKVLEKYENRDSRVIASWRTYGRLEDSLSKAYPELSNDLKQKITSYCAQEKAKALNTNEIVIMGDFWTGNVLVNLTDAGELESLYIVDWEMIRPADAATEISQMLAEVWEAGEFSRNLEAKSAARSLSEGLCSTYKSQVGKLPENMLKEVMLAAGAHVVVWGEIGFAAYGEGEKFKAVKDKASQLMWEAFGEKVGSQDWGFQVLSM
;
A
#
# COMPACT_ATOMS: atom_id res chain seq x y z
N MET A 1 -13.41 31.04 -5.38
CA MET A 1 -12.36 30.07 -5.06
C MET A 1 -11.33 30.80 -4.22
N ALA A 2 -11.20 30.43 -2.94
CA ALA A 2 -10.14 31.00 -2.11
C ALA A 2 -8.80 30.54 -2.69
N SER A 3 -7.87 31.47 -2.87
CA SER A 3 -6.49 31.19 -3.26
C SER A 3 -5.90 30.23 -2.22
N THR A 4 -5.83 28.93 -2.54
CA THR A 4 -5.06 27.97 -1.75
C THR A 4 -3.62 28.46 -1.74
N THR A 5 -3.14 28.88 -0.58
CA THR A 5 -1.72 29.19 -0.38
C THR A 5 -0.95 27.96 -0.84
N LYS A 6 -0.09 28.13 -1.85
CA LYS A 6 0.73 27.03 -2.37
C LYS A 6 1.71 26.62 -1.27
N LEU A 7 1.37 25.58 -0.53
CA LEU A 7 2.29 24.97 0.44
C LEU A 7 3.46 24.40 -0.37
N GLU A 8 4.67 24.90 -0.11
CA GLU A 8 5.87 24.32 -0.70
C GLU A 8 6.25 23.08 0.11
N LEU A 9 6.35 21.94 -0.58
CA LEU A 9 6.69 20.68 0.07
C LEU A 9 8.04 20.81 0.80
N LEU A 10 8.11 20.28 2.02
CA LEU A 10 9.37 20.19 2.76
C LEU A 10 10.17 19.08 2.10
N GLN A 11 11.23 19.42 1.37
CA GLN A 11 12.00 18.48 0.55
C GLN A 11 13.46 18.37 0.98
N SER A 12 13.95 19.27 1.84
CA SER A 12 15.32 19.30 2.34
C SER A 12 15.38 19.38 3.87
N GLU A 13 16.52 18.99 4.41
CA GLU A 13 16.84 19.14 5.82
C GLU A 13 16.72 20.59 6.31
N ASP A 14 17.19 21.56 5.52
CA ASP A 14 17.11 22.99 5.89
C ASP A 14 15.67 23.48 5.97
N GLN A 15 14.81 23.05 5.05
CA GLN A 15 13.38 23.38 5.09
C GLN A 15 12.72 22.78 6.33
N VAL A 16 13.05 21.53 6.68
CA VAL A 16 12.55 20.89 7.91
C VAL A 16 13.03 21.63 9.16
N LYS A 17 14.31 22.00 9.25
CA LYS A 17 14.84 22.79 10.38
C LYS A 17 14.15 24.15 10.52
N ALA A 18 13.95 24.84 9.41
CA ALA A 18 13.25 26.12 9.38
C ALA A 18 11.81 25.96 9.88
N TYR A 19 11.11 24.91 9.44
CA TYR A 19 9.77 24.58 9.92
C TYR A 19 9.75 24.28 11.41
N LEU A 20 10.62 23.40 11.92
CA LEU A 20 10.70 23.07 13.36
C LEU A 20 10.93 24.31 14.24
N THR A 21 11.71 25.27 13.75
CA THR A 21 11.98 26.53 14.44
C THR A 21 10.80 27.50 14.42
N SER A 22 9.92 27.41 13.42
CA SER A 22 8.77 28.31 13.27
C SER A 22 7.56 27.88 14.11
N ILE A 23 7.50 26.64 14.60
CA ILE A 23 6.39 26.14 15.41
C ILE A 23 6.35 26.90 16.74
N SER A 24 5.31 27.71 16.95
CA SER A 24 5.06 28.42 18.22
C SER A 24 4.06 27.70 19.14
N ASP A 25 3.47 26.60 18.68
CA ASP A 25 2.52 25.81 19.45
C ASP A 25 3.18 25.19 20.69
N SER A 26 2.64 25.50 21.86
CA SER A 26 3.11 25.00 23.16
C SER A 26 2.86 23.52 23.39
N SER A 27 1.94 22.90 22.63
CA SER A 27 1.69 21.46 22.66
C SER A 27 2.74 20.66 21.89
N PHE A 28 3.55 21.31 21.05
CA PHE A 28 4.58 20.64 20.27
C PHE A 28 5.70 20.11 21.18
N PRO A 29 6.00 18.80 21.15
CA PRO A 29 7.01 18.21 22.02
C PRO A 29 8.42 18.80 21.80
N GLU A 30 9.03 19.33 22.86
CA GLU A 30 10.32 20.04 22.78
C GLU A 30 11.44 19.18 22.20
N PHE A 31 11.44 17.87 22.51
CA PHE A 31 12.45 16.94 22.01
C PHE A 31 12.37 16.70 20.49
N PHE A 32 11.29 17.09 19.81
CA PHE A 32 11.21 17.10 18.35
C PHE A 32 11.82 18.35 17.71
N ARG A 33 12.00 19.45 18.46
CA ARG A 33 12.49 20.74 17.90
C ARG A 33 13.95 20.69 17.47
N THR A 34 14.76 19.90 18.17
CA THR A 34 16.22 19.88 17.98
C THR A 34 16.71 18.44 17.73
N PRO A 35 16.32 17.82 16.60
CA PRO A 35 16.81 16.50 16.26
C PRO A 35 18.33 16.54 16.02
N LEU A 36 19.01 15.44 16.37
CA LEU A 36 20.43 15.22 16.11
C LEU A 36 20.73 15.17 14.61
N SER A 37 19.81 14.60 13.82
CA SER A 37 19.89 14.57 12.37
C SER A 37 18.50 14.41 11.73
N ILE A 38 18.39 14.81 10.47
CA ILE A 38 17.18 14.70 9.65
C ILE A 38 17.55 13.94 8.38
N ILE A 39 16.86 12.84 8.13
CA ILE A 39 17.12 11.95 7.00
C ILE A 39 15.87 11.91 6.13
N LYS A 40 15.98 12.34 4.87
CA LYS A 40 14.88 12.16 3.90
C LYS A 40 14.74 10.69 3.54
N ILE A 41 13.54 10.12 3.69
CA ILE A 41 13.29 8.69 3.45
C ILE A 41 12.40 8.40 2.25
N SER A 42 11.72 9.40 1.66
CA SER A 42 10.94 9.22 0.44
C SER A 42 11.23 10.29 -0.62
N HIS A 43 10.97 9.91 -1.89
CA HIS A 43 11.05 10.78 -3.06
C HIS A 43 9.69 10.98 -3.73
N GLY A 44 8.59 10.76 -3.00
CA GLY A 44 7.23 10.91 -3.52
C GLY A 44 6.96 12.35 -4.01
N LEU A 45 6.04 12.48 -4.96
CA LEU A 45 5.69 13.77 -5.57
C LEU A 45 4.73 14.60 -4.70
N GLY A 46 3.89 13.95 -3.88
CA GLY A 46 2.90 14.60 -3.02
C GLY A 46 3.28 14.74 -1.55
N ASN A 47 4.28 13.98 -1.10
CA ASN A 47 4.63 13.84 0.31
C ASN A 47 6.15 14.00 0.55
N GLY A 48 6.51 14.84 1.52
CA GLY A 48 7.86 15.00 2.03
C GLY A 48 8.01 14.24 3.34
N VAL A 49 8.70 13.09 3.30
CA VAL A 49 8.85 12.22 4.47
C VAL A 49 10.29 12.21 4.97
N HIS A 50 10.46 12.54 6.25
CA HIS A 50 11.75 12.64 6.91
C HIS A 50 11.75 11.86 8.22
N ARG A 51 12.83 11.13 8.48
CA ARG A 51 13.15 10.55 9.77
C ARG A 51 13.99 11.54 10.57
N LEU A 52 13.54 11.87 11.77
CA LEU A 52 14.23 12.73 12.72
C LEU A 52 14.87 11.83 13.79
N VAL A 53 16.18 11.93 13.95
CA VAL A 53 16.90 11.25 15.05
C VAL A 53 16.87 12.17 16.26
N LEU A 54 16.29 11.69 17.37
CA LEU A 54 16.00 12.53 18.52
C LEU A 54 17.19 12.61 19.48
N ASN A 55 17.35 13.78 20.10
CA ASN A 55 18.34 14.01 21.15
C ASN A 55 17.75 13.62 22.52
N THR A 56 17.49 12.33 22.72
CA THR A 56 16.91 11.83 23.98
C THR A 56 17.93 11.02 24.76
N PRO A 57 18.17 11.31 26.06
CA PRO A 57 18.82 10.35 26.94
C PRO A 57 17.99 9.08 26.90
N THR A 58 18.60 7.93 26.63
CA THR A 58 17.92 6.63 26.59
C THR A 58 17.27 6.41 27.96
N ILE A 59 15.96 6.64 28.11
CA ILE A 59 15.26 6.28 29.34
C ILE A 59 15.06 4.78 29.27
N SER A 60 16.01 4.05 29.85
CA SER A 60 15.96 2.60 30.05
C SER A 60 14.90 2.26 31.12
N ASN A 61 13.63 2.49 30.83
CA ASN A 61 12.54 1.90 31.60
C ASN A 61 11.96 0.75 30.77
N ALA A 62 12.59 -0.41 30.91
CA ALA A 62 12.19 -1.68 30.28
C ALA A 62 10.79 -2.20 30.70
N ASN A 63 9.98 -1.38 31.37
CA ASN A 63 8.65 -1.73 31.88
C ASN A 63 7.52 -0.82 31.39
N SER A 64 7.79 0.20 30.55
CA SER A 64 6.73 0.80 29.74
C SER A 64 6.54 -0.09 28.53
N SER A 65 5.40 -0.79 28.46
CA SER A 65 4.87 -1.30 27.19
C SER A 65 5.14 -0.27 26.10
N GLY A 66 5.81 -0.67 25.03
CA GLY A 66 6.50 0.20 24.06
C GLY A 66 5.62 1.32 23.47
N HIS A 67 6.17 2.06 22.50
CA HIS A 67 5.49 3.12 21.72
C HIS A 67 5.67 4.56 22.23
N ASP A 68 6.65 4.82 23.09
CA ASP A 68 7.17 6.17 23.35
C ASP A 68 8.24 6.52 22.29
N PRO A 69 8.17 7.66 21.56
CA PRO A 69 9.18 8.06 20.58
C PRO A 69 10.60 8.17 21.17
N THR A 70 10.71 8.37 22.49
CA THR A 70 12.01 8.36 23.20
C THR A 70 12.61 6.95 23.32
N SER A 71 11.81 5.90 23.18
CA SER A 71 12.26 4.50 23.23
C SER A 71 12.89 4.02 21.92
N THR A 72 12.44 4.55 20.78
CA THR A 72 13.03 4.28 19.45
C THR A 72 14.18 5.23 19.13
N GLY A 73 14.22 6.41 19.77
CA GLY A 73 15.17 7.48 19.48
C GLY A 73 14.92 8.16 18.12
N THR A 74 13.79 7.87 17.46
CA THR A 74 13.44 8.42 16.16
C THR A 74 11.93 8.69 16.03
N VAL A 75 11.58 9.65 15.17
CA VAL A 75 10.20 9.97 14.77
C VAL A 75 10.14 10.27 13.28
N ILE A 76 9.00 10.03 12.64
CA ILE A 76 8.76 10.40 11.25
C ILE A 76 7.98 11.71 11.18
N LEU A 77 8.51 12.67 10.42
CA LEU A 77 7.80 13.85 9.96
C LEU A 77 7.31 13.59 8.53
N LYS A 78 6.00 13.66 8.32
CA LYS A 78 5.38 13.62 6.99
C LYS A 78 4.68 14.95 6.73
N HIS A 79 5.05 15.61 5.64
CA HIS A 79 4.37 16.80 5.13
C HIS A 79 3.66 16.47 3.82
N SER A 80 2.39 16.81 3.72
CA SER A 80 1.58 16.55 2.54
C SER A 80 1.06 17.84 1.91
N THR A 81 1.18 17.93 0.59
CA THR A 81 0.65 19.06 -0.19
C THR A 81 -0.30 18.54 -1.26
N PRO A 82 -1.37 19.28 -1.62
CA PRO A 82 -2.21 18.90 -2.75
C PRO A 82 -1.36 18.72 -4.00
N TYR A 83 -1.47 17.57 -4.66
CA TYR A 83 -0.81 17.34 -5.93
C TYR A 83 -1.78 17.60 -7.08
N VAL A 84 -1.40 18.49 -8.00
CA VAL A 84 -2.27 18.88 -9.12
C VAL A 84 -1.71 18.28 -10.40
N PHE A 85 -2.54 17.57 -11.15
CA PHE A 85 -2.18 16.98 -12.44
C PHE A 85 -3.35 17.02 -13.40
N ASN A 86 -3.08 16.79 -14.69
CA ASN A 86 -4.09 16.85 -15.73
C ASN A 86 -4.44 15.45 -16.24
N ILE A 87 -5.74 15.13 -16.27
CA ILE A 87 -6.29 13.94 -16.93
C ILE A 87 -7.21 14.44 -18.04
N ASN A 88 -6.93 14.10 -19.30
CA ASN A 88 -7.76 14.51 -20.46
C ASN A 88 -8.05 16.02 -20.51
N ASN A 89 -7.03 16.84 -20.23
CA ASN A 89 -7.12 18.31 -20.12
C ASN A 89 -8.05 18.82 -19.00
N GLN A 90 -8.42 17.97 -18.05
CA GLN A 90 -9.09 18.36 -16.81
C GLN A 90 -8.08 18.35 -15.67
N GLU A 91 -8.05 19.44 -14.91
CA GLU A 91 -7.26 19.54 -13.69
C GLU A 91 -7.88 18.64 -12.62
N VAL A 92 -7.07 17.73 -12.08
CA VAL A 92 -7.40 16.87 -10.95
C VAL A 92 -6.49 17.29 -9.79
N VAL A 93 -7.12 17.64 -8.68
CA VAL A 93 -6.43 17.96 -7.43
C VAL A 93 -6.45 16.72 -6.57
N TRP A 94 -5.28 16.34 -6.06
CA TRP A 94 -5.08 15.21 -5.18
C TRP A 94 -4.89 15.76 -3.76
N ASP A 95 -5.98 15.96 -3.03
CA ASP A 95 -5.93 16.40 -1.63
C ASP A 95 -6.38 15.29 -0.69
N LEU A 96 -5.46 14.39 -0.36
CA LEU A 96 -5.73 13.20 0.46
C LEU A 96 -5.46 13.39 1.95
N TRP A 97 -4.85 14.51 2.33
CA TRP A 97 -4.36 14.76 3.69
C TRP A 97 -5.38 14.43 4.80
N PRO A 98 -6.65 14.87 4.72
CA PRO A 98 -7.60 14.69 5.82
C PRO A 98 -7.91 13.22 6.14
N PHE A 99 -7.68 12.31 5.20
CA PHE A 99 -8.04 10.91 5.36
C PHE A 99 -6.97 10.12 6.10
N GLU A 100 -5.69 10.40 5.84
CA GLU A 100 -4.58 9.67 6.46
C GLU A 100 -4.53 9.91 7.97
N THR A 101 -4.65 11.15 8.43
CA THR A 101 -4.57 11.48 9.86
C THR A 101 -5.68 10.82 10.67
N ASN A 102 -6.89 10.72 10.09
CA ASN A 102 -8.01 10.00 10.68
C ASN A 102 -7.75 8.49 10.64
N ALA A 103 -7.36 7.93 9.50
CA ALA A 103 -7.08 6.50 9.37
C ALA A 103 -6.05 6.02 10.40
N LEU A 104 -4.93 6.71 10.57
CA LEU A 104 -3.89 6.35 11.54
C LEU A 104 -4.39 6.31 13.00
N ARG A 105 -5.51 6.97 13.32
CA ARG A 105 -6.11 6.98 14.66
C ARG A 105 -7.22 5.93 14.82
N ASP A 106 -7.96 5.65 13.76
CA ASP A 106 -9.23 4.92 13.86
C ASP A 106 -9.18 3.48 13.35
N VAL A 107 -8.30 3.16 12.39
CA VAL A 107 -8.26 1.82 11.81
C VAL A 107 -7.88 0.78 12.88
N PRO A 108 -8.45 -0.43 12.82
CA PRO A 108 -8.17 -1.45 13.82
C PRO A 108 -6.69 -1.84 13.82
N ASN A 109 -6.27 -2.50 14.90
CA ASN A 109 -4.99 -3.16 15.02
C ASN A 109 -5.16 -4.63 15.44
N THR A 110 -4.16 -5.44 15.15
CA THR A 110 -4.00 -6.77 15.76
C THR A 110 -2.85 -6.72 16.78
N GLY A 111 -2.53 -7.86 17.38
CA GLY A 111 -1.33 -7.97 18.21
C GLY A 111 -0.01 -7.79 17.44
N VAL A 112 -0.02 -7.92 16.10
CA VAL A 112 1.19 -7.86 15.25
C VAL A 112 1.12 -6.73 14.23
N VAL A 113 -0.05 -6.46 13.65
CA VAL A 113 -0.25 -5.50 12.56
C VAL A 113 -0.95 -4.24 13.08
N ARG A 114 -0.42 -3.06 12.76
CA ARG A 114 -1.00 -1.79 13.21
C ARG A 114 -0.61 -0.60 12.33
N PRO A 115 -1.36 0.51 12.33
CA PRO A 115 -0.86 1.77 11.82
C PRO A 115 0.22 2.37 12.75
N PRO A 116 1.11 3.24 12.23
CA PRO A 116 1.94 4.12 13.06
C PRO A 116 1.08 5.00 13.98
N LYS A 117 1.50 5.16 15.23
CA LYS A 117 0.86 6.10 16.15
C LYS A 117 1.10 7.55 15.71
N VAL A 118 0.06 8.38 15.76
CA VAL A 118 0.19 9.83 15.57
C VAL A 118 0.58 10.49 16.89
N TYR A 119 1.70 11.21 16.92
CA TYR A 119 2.17 11.95 18.09
C TYR A 119 1.69 13.39 18.10
N TRP A 120 1.76 14.07 16.95
CA TRP A 120 1.37 15.47 16.83
C TRP A 120 1.02 15.82 15.38
N VAL A 121 0.12 16.79 15.18
CA VAL A 121 -0.35 17.23 13.85
C VAL A 121 -0.45 18.74 13.80
N ASP A 122 0.14 19.33 12.78
CA ASP A 122 -0.09 20.70 12.32
C ASP A 122 -1.07 20.68 11.16
N GLU A 123 -2.36 20.91 11.44
CA GLU A 123 -3.39 20.90 10.39
C GLU A 123 -3.24 22.07 9.40
N VAL A 124 -2.62 23.17 9.84
CA VAL A 124 -2.45 24.38 9.01
C VAL A 124 -1.36 24.16 7.97
N ASN A 125 -0.20 23.66 8.40
CA ASN A 125 0.92 23.35 7.51
C ASN A 125 0.88 21.92 6.97
N ARG A 126 -0.12 21.12 7.34
CA ARG A 126 -0.30 19.73 6.91
C ARG A 126 0.91 18.85 7.19
N VAL A 127 1.46 19.01 8.39
CA VAL A 127 2.61 18.23 8.87
C VAL A 127 2.16 17.33 10.01
N MET A 128 2.53 16.05 9.95
CA MET A 128 2.28 15.09 11.03
C MET A 128 3.59 14.50 11.51
N PHE A 129 3.65 14.26 12.81
CA PHE A 129 4.71 13.53 13.48
C PHE A 129 4.13 12.20 13.91
N ILE A 130 4.67 11.12 13.35
CA ILE A 130 4.16 9.76 13.54
C ILE A 130 5.29 8.84 13.97
N GLU A 131 4.90 7.73 14.58
CA GLU A 131 5.78 6.67 15.00
C GLU A 131 6.65 6.16 13.84
N ASP A 132 7.93 5.99 14.13
CA ASP A 132 8.85 5.29 13.25
C ASP A 132 8.77 3.79 13.53
N ALA A 133 8.58 2.99 12.49
CA ALA A 133 8.61 1.53 12.60
C ALA A 133 9.99 1.00 13.03
N GLY A 134 11.01 1.87 13.00
CA GLY A 134 12.34 1.63 13.55
C GLY A 134 13.41 1.65 12.46
N PRO A 135 14.67 1.91 12.82
CA PRO A 135 15.76 2.02 11.84
C PRO A 135 16.10 0.71 11.14
N ARG A 136 15.66 -0.44 11.69
CA ARG A 136 15.87 -1.77 11.11
C ARG A 136 14.67 -2.27 10.29
N SER A 137 13.54 -1.56 10.32
CA SER A 137 12.35 -1.94 9.56
C SER A 137 12.65 -1.87 8.07
N LYS A 138 12.19 -2.85 7.31
CA LYS A 138 12.20 -2.83 5.84
C LYS A 138 10.78 -2.91 5.32
N ASN A 139 10.50 -2.33 4.16
CA ASN A 139 9.22 -2.66 3.53
C ASN A 139 9.22 -4.11 3.02
N LEU A 140 8.04 -4.72 2.89
CA LEU A 140 7.89 -6.11 2.48
C LEU A 140 8.45 -6.37 1.06
N LYS A 141 8.42 -5.36 0.18
CA LYS A 141 9.03 -5.43 -1.16
C LYS A 141 10.54 -5.64 -1.07
N GLU A 142 11.22 -4.81 -0.29
CA GLU A 142 12.66 -4.92 -0.02
C GLU A 142 13.01 -6.25 0.64
N LEU A 143 12.14 -6.76 1.51
CA LEU A 143 12.35 -8.06 2.15
C LEU A 143 12.30 -9.20 1.13
N LEU A 144 11.29 -9.24 0.26
CA LEU A 144 11.13 -10.27 -0.80
C LEU A 144 12.20 -10.18 -1.90
N LEU A 145 12.73 -8.98 -2.15
CA LEU A 145 13.79 -8.74 -3.13
C LEU A 145 15.20 -8.87 -2.53
N SER A 146 15.32 -9.19 -1.23
CA SER A 146 16.61 -9.27 -0.56
C SER A 146 17.42 -10.50 -1.01
N ASP A 147 18.74 -10.32 -1.11
CA ASP A 147 19.67 -11.44 -1.33
C ASP A 147 19.59 -12.48 -0.21
N LYS A 148 19.27 -12.05 1.02
CA LYS A 148 19.13 -12.90 2.21
C LYS A 148 17.70 -12.86 2.71
N LEU A 149 16.92 -13.87 2.34
CA LEU A 149 15.56 -14.04 2.80
C LEU A 149 15.55 -14.66 4.21
N PRO A 150 14.60 -14.27 5.07
CA PRO A 150 14.18 -15.09 6.19
C PRO A 150 13.65 -16.47 5.73
N PRO A 151 13.52 -17.44 6.64
CA PRO A 151 12.85 -18.70 6.34
C PRO A 151 11.44 -18.49 5.75
N VAL A 152 11.02 -19.38 4.84
CA VAL A 152 9.73 -19.29 4.15
C VAL A 152 8.55 -19.22 5.13
N GLU A 153 8.68 -19.85 6.29
CA GLU A 153 7.71 -19.85 7.39
C GLU A 153 7.42 -18.43 7.91
N VAL A 154 8.41 -17.53 7.86
CA VAL A 154 8.23 -16.12 8.24
C VAL A 154 7.30 -15.43 7.26
N PHE A 155 7.41 -15.72 5.96
CA PHE A 155 6.53 -15.17 4.93
C PHE A 155 5.12 -15.73 5.04
N SER A 156 4.98 -17.02 5.35
CA SER A 156 3.68 -17.62 5.70
C SER A 156 3.04 -16.85 6.87
N LYS A 157 3.81 -16.60 7.92
CA LYS A 157 3.33 -15.89 9.11
C LYS A 157 2.96 -14.42 8.83
N ILE A 158 3.74 -13.72 8.00
CA ILE A 158 3.38 -12.39 7.51
C ILE A 158 2.04 -12.44 6.78
N GLY A 159 1.87 -13.40 5.88
CA GLY A 159 0.61 -13.62 5.16
C GLY A 159 -0.56 -13.80 6.12
N GLU A 160 -0.45 -14.70 7.09
CA GLU A 160 -1.49 -14.95 8.10
C GLU A 160 -1.88 -13.67 8.87
N GLU A 161 -0.89 -12.93 9.38
CA GLU A 161 -1.16 -11.72 10.17
C GLU A 161 -1.79 -10.60 9.32
N LEU A 162 -1.39 -10.46 8.05
CA LEU A 162 -2.03 -9.55 7.10
C LEU A 162 -3.45 -9.99 6.75
N GLY A 163 -3.69 -11.29 6.52
CA GLY A 163 -5.03 -11.82 6.25
C GLY A 163 -5.99 -11.60 7.43
N LYS A 164 -5.50 -11.80 8.65
CA LYS A 164 -6.22 -11.49 9.89
C LYS A 164 -6.51 -9.99 10.00
N TYR A 165 -5.50 -9.15 9.76
CA TYR A 165 -5.66 -7.70 9.79
C TYR A 165 -6.72 -7.21 8.79
N LEU A 166 -6.63 -7.61 7.52
CA LEU A 166 -7.58 -7.22 6.49
C LEU A 166 -9.00 -7.68 6.82
N SER A 167 -9.18 -8.87 7.39
CA SER A 167 -10.51 -9.31 7.81
C SER A 167 -11.11 -8.38 8.87
N GLN A 168 -10.32 -7.92 9.84
CA GLN A 168 -10.77 -6.97 10.86
C GLN A 168 -11.02 -5.59 10.26
N LEU A 169 -10.14 -5.11 9.39
CA LEU A 169 -10.30 -3.84 8.68
C LEU A 169 -11.60 -3.83 7.87
N HIS A 170 -11.87 -4.88 7.08
CA HIS A 170 -13.05 -4.95 6.24
C HIS A 170 -14.34 -5.10 7.05
N ILE A 171 -14.32 -5.85 8.15
CA ILE A 171 -15.47 -5.95 9.07
C ILE A 171 -15.77 -4.58 9.69
N TRP A 172 -14.75 -3.90 10.23
CA TRP A 172 -14.88 -2.54 10.77
C TRP A 172 -15.34 -1.54 9.70
N GLY A 173 -14.76 -1.64 8.51
CA GLY A 173 -15.02 -0.78 7.36
C GLY A 173 -16.39 -0.99 6.71
N SER A 174 -17.16 -2.01 7.11
CA SER A 174 -18.51 -2.25 6.60
C SER A 174 -19.60 -1.44 7.32
N ASP A 175 -19.26 -0.78 8.44
CA ASP A 175 -20.20 0.08 9.15
C ASP A 175 -20.50 1.34 8.34
N LEU A 176 -21.79 1.69 8.21
CA LEU A 176 -22.25 2.82 7.40
C LEU A 176 -21.60 4.15 7.80
N LYS A 177 -21.35 4.39 9.09
CA LYS A 177 -20.72 5.64 9.55
C LYS A 177 -19.24 5.67 9.19
N VAL A 178 -18.58 4.51 9.16
CA VAL A 178 -17.18 4.38 8.73
C VAL A 178 -17.08 4.61 7.23
N LEU A 179 -17.98 4.00 6.44
CA LEU A 179 -18.09 4.24 5.00
C LEU A 179 -18.28 5.73 4.67
N GLU A 180 -19.24 6.39 5.34
CA GLU A 180 -19.50 7.83 5.15
C GLU A 180 -18.29 8.70 5.54
N LYS A 181 -17.61 8.35 6.63
CA LYS A 181 -16.43 9.10 7.12
C LYS A 181 -15.25 9.04 6.14
N TYR A 182 -15.05 7.89 5.49
CA TYR A 182 -13.92 7.66 4.58
C TYR A 182 -14.29 7.81 3.11
N GLU A 183 -15.41 8.44 2.79
CA GLU A 183 -15.81 8.72 1.40
C GLU A 183 -14.83 9.72 0.72
N ASN A 184 -13.74 9.16 0.20
CA ASN A 184 -12.62 9.86 -0.40
C ASN A 184 -12.75 9.87 -1.93
N ARG A 185 -13.48 10.87 -2.44
CA ARG A 185 -13.80 10.99 -3.87
C ARG A 185 -12.55 11.11 -4.76
N ASP A 186 -11.53 11.81 -4.30
CA ASP A 186 -10.29 11.99 -5.06
C ASP A 186 -9.57 10.64 -5.23
N SER A 187 -9.48 9.85 -4.16
CA SER A 187 -8.94 8.50 -4.20
C SER A 187 -9.71 7.59 -5.16
N ARG A 188 -11.06 7.70 -5.24
CA ARG A 188 -11.89 6.96 -6.21
C ARG A 188 -11.60 7.33 -7.66
N VAL A 189 -11.56 8.63 -7.96
CA VAL A 189 -11.23 9.13 -9.30
C VAL A 189 -9.88 8.59 -9.74
N ILE A 190 -8.91 8.61 -8.81
CA ILE A 190 -7.55 8.16 -9.09
C ILE A 190 -7.49 6.66 -9.29
N ALA A 191 -8.14 5.86 -8.44
CA ALA A 191 -8.25 4.42 -8.61
C ALA A 191 -8.86 4.03 -9.96
N SER A 192 -9.92 4.75 -10.40
CA SER A 192 -10.57 4.50 -11.69
C SER A 192 -9.64 4.72 -12.89
N TRP A 193 -8.72 5.68 -12.78
CA TRP A 193 -7.81 6.05 -13.85
C TRP A 193 -6.48 5.27 -13.81
N ARG A 194 -5.87 5.12 -12.63
CA ARG A 194 -4.48 4.63 -12.45
C ARG A 194 -4.26 3.30 -13.16
N THR A 195 -5.16 2.34 -12.93
CA THR A 195 -5.03 0.97 -13.49
C THR A 195 -5.93 0.82 -14.71
N TYR A 196 -7.25 0.91 -14.53
CA TYR A 196 -8.22 0.60 -15.59
C TYR A 196 -8.31 1.68 -16.68
N GLY A 197 -7.87 2.91 -16.38
CA GLY A 197 -7.70 3.96 -17.39
C GLY A 197 -6.56 3.67 -18.38
N ARG A 198 -5.59 2.82 -18.00
CA ARG A 198 -4.39 2.51 -18.79
C ARG A 198 -4.37 1.09 -19.36
N LEU A 199 -5.12 0.18 -18.75
CA LEU A 199 -5.08 -1.25 -19.06
C LEU A 199 -5.33 -1.57 -20.54
N GLU A 200 -6.37 -0.98 -21.13
CA GLU A 200 -6.73 -1.22 -22.53
C GLU A 200 -5.62 -0.80 -23.49
N ASP A 201 -5.03 0.39 -23.27
CA ASP A 201 -3.90 0.88 -24.05
C ASP A 201 -2.66 0.00 -23.86
N SER A 202 -2.38 -0.42 -22.62
CA SER A 202 -1.24 -1.29 -22.30
C SER A 202 -1.36 -2.65 -23.00
N LEU A 203 -2.54 -3.27 -22.96
CA LEU A 203 -2.79 -4.56 -23.62
C LEU A 203 -2.79 -4.43 -25.14
N SER A 204 -3.41 -3.37 -25.69
CA SER A 204 -3.47 -3.16 -27.14
C SER A 204 -2.09 -2.94 -27.75
N LYS A 205 -1.18 -2.27 -27.03
CA LYS A 205 0.22 -2.11 -27.45
C LYS A 205 1.01 -3.41 -27.35
N ALA A 206 0.79 -4.19 -26.29
CA ALA A 206 1.53 -5.43 -26.05
C ALA A 206 1.07 -6.59 -26.94
N TYR A 207 -0.23 -6.63 -27.30
CA TYR A 207 -0.88 -7.72 -28.01
C TYR A 207 -1.83 -7.18 -29.11
N PRO A 208 -1.29 -6.61 -30.21
CA PRO A 208 -2.12 -6.09 -31.30
C PRO A 208 -3.04 -7.16 -31.94
N GLU A 209 -2.62 -8.42 -31.88
CA GLU A 209 -3.28 -9.60 -32.44
C GLU A 209 -4.43 -10.17 -31.59
N LEU A 210 -4.78 -9.57 -30.46
CA LEU A 210 -5.91 -10.05 -29.63
C LEU A 210 -7.19 -10.16 -30.48
N SER A 211 -7.93 -11.25 -30.24
CA SER A 211 -9.22 -11.50 -30.89
C SER A 211 -10.22 -10.39 -30.55
N ASN A 212 -11.18 -10.15 -31.44
CA ASN A 212 -12.22 -9.14 -31.21
C ASN A 212 -13.07 -9.45 -29.96
N ASP A 213 -13.33 -10.73 -29.70
CA ASP A 213 -14.04 -11.18 -28.50
C ASP A 213 -13.29 -10.79 -27.22
N LEU A 214 -11.98 -11.08 -27.17
CA LEU A 214 -11.18 -10.76 -26.00
C LEU A 214 -10.98 -9.25 -25.80
N LYS A 215 -10.81 -8.50 -26.89
CA LYS A 215 -10.83 -7.02 -26.86
C LYS A 215 -12.13 -6.51 -26.24
N GLN A 216 -13.28 -7.04 -26.64
CA GLN A 216 -14.58 -6.65 -26.09
C GLN A 216 -14.71 -6.99 -24.60
N LYS A 217 -14.23 -8.16 -24.16
CA LYS A 217 -14.19 -8.54 -22.74
C LYS A 217 -13.34 -7.58 -21.92
N ILE A 218 -12.15 -7.20 -22.42
CA ILE A 218 -11.25 -6.22 -21.79
C ILE A 218 -11.92 -4.85 -21.67
N THR A 219 -12.48 -4.32 -22.75
CA THR A 219 -13.17 -3.01 -22.72
C THR A 219 -14.34 -3.02 -21.73
N SER A 220 -15.12 -4.11 -21.72
CA SER A 220 -16.25 -4.28 -20.80
C SER A 220 -15.79 -4.33 -19.35
N TYR A 221 -14.72 -5.09 -19.06
CA TYR A 221 -14.10 -5.16 -17.74
C TYR A 221 -13.59 -3.80 -17.28
N CYS A 222 -12.81 -3.09 -18.11
CA CYS A 222 -12.31 -1.75 -17.81
C CYS A 222 -13.46 -0.77 -17.49
N ALA A 223 -14.55 -0.81 -18.23
CA ALA A 223 -15.71 0.05 -17.99
C ALA A 223 -16.40 -0.29 -16.65
N GLN A 224 -16.55 -1.58 -16.34
CA GLN A 224 -17.14 -2.04 -15.09
C GLN A 224 -16.29 -1.64 -13.88
N GLU A 225 -14.97 -1.85 -13.94
CA GLU A 225 -14.07 -1.51 -12.83
C GLU A 225 -13.93 -0.01 -12.61
N LYS A 226 -13.95 0.80 -13.68
CA LYS A 226 -14.06 2.27 -13.56
C LYS A 226 -15.34 2.67 -12.83
N ALA A 227 -16.47 2.05 -13.18
CA ALA A 227 -17.74 2.33 -12.52
C ALA A 227 -17.73 1.85 -11.06
N LYS A 228 -17.17 0.68 -10.76
CA LYS A 228 -17.00 0.17 -9.39
C LYS A 228 -16.14 1.11 -8.55
N ALA A 229 -14.97 1.52 -9.03
CA ALA A 229 -14.09 2.43 -8.30
C ALA A 229 -14.81 3.73 -7.88
N LEU A 230 -15.70 4.24 -8.74
CA LEU A 230 -16.45 5.48 -8.50
C LEU A 230 -17.69 5.29 -7.60
N ASN A 231 -18.29 4.11 -7.55
CA ASN A 231 -19.64 3.93 -6.97
C ASN A 231 -19.74 2.83 -5.89
N THR A 232 -18.76 1.93 -5.77
CA THR A 232 -18.80 0.83 -4.80
C THR A 232 -18.63 1.36 -3.38
N ASN A 233 -19.50 0.89 -2.47
CA ASN A 233 -19.52 1.30 -1.07
C ASN A 233 -19.80 0.11 -0.15
N GLU A 234 -19.05 -0.98 -0.33
CA GLU A 234 -19.26 -2.23 0.43
C GLU A 234 -18.47 -2.22 1.75
N ILE A 235 -17.18 -1.92 1.66
CA ILE A 235 -16.25 -1.90 2.80
C ILE A 235 -15.24 -0.76 2.61
N VAL A 236 -14.71 -0.22 3.72
CA VAL A 236 -13.50 0.61 3.66
C VAL A 236 -12.27 -0.26 3.44
N ILE A 237 -11.47 0.13 2.45
CA ILE A 237 -10.16 -0.44 2.13
C ILE A 237 -9.06 0.59 2.36
N MET A 238 -7.83 0.14 2.64
CA MET A 238 -6.65 1.02 2.71
C MET A 238 -6.36 1.68 1.36
N GLY A 239 -6.61 0.97 0.25
CA GLY A 239 -6.73 1.56 -1.08
C GLY A 239 -5.44 1.83 -1.82
N ASP A 240 -4.29 1.70 -1.16
CA ASP A 240 -2.95 1.54 -1.73
C ASP A 240 -2.18 0.45 -0.96
N PHE A 241 -2.81 -0.72 -0.81
CA PHE A 241 -2.31 -1.83 0.01
C PHE A 241 -1.37 -2.71 -0.82
N TRP A 242 -0.10 -2.33 -0.88
CA TRP A 242 0.96 -3.08 -1.58
C TRP A 242 2.19 -3.30 -0.70
N THR A 243 3.12 -4.13 -1.18
CA THR A 243 4.32 -4.56 -0.44
C THR A 243 5.24 -3.40 -0.03
N GLY A 244 5.17 -2.24 -0.70
CA GLY A 244 5.90 -1.03 -0.32
C GLY A 244 5.36 -0.33 0.95
N ASN A 245 4.07 -0.49 1.24
CA ASN A 245 3.38 0.16 2.36
C ASN A 245 3.24 -0.75 3.60
N VAL A 246 3.89 -1.91 3.59
CA VAL A 246 3.96 -2.83 4.74
C VAL A 246 5.39 -2.84 5.26
N LEU A 247 5.63 -2.21 6.42
CA LEU A 247 6.93 -2.25 7.08
C LEU A 247 7.01 -3.47 7.99
N VAL A 248 8.08 -4.24 7.85
CA VAL A 248 8.34 -5.50 8.54
C VAL A 248 9.47 -5.32 9.53
N ASN A 249 9.20 -5.70 10.79
CA ASN A 249 10.21 -5.85 11.82
C ASN A 249 10.41 -7.33 12.15
N LEU A 250 11.67 -7.73 12.15
CA LEU A 250 12.09 -9.06 12.54
C LEU A 250 12.97 -8.97 13.79
N THR A 251 12.88 -9.99 14.64
CA THR A 251 13.80 -10.17 15.76
C THR A 251 15.22 -10.47 15.23
N ASP A 252 16.22 -10.45 16.12
CA ASP A 252 17.59 -10.83 15.76
C ASP A 252 17.70 -12.29 15.29
N ALA A 253 16.74 -13.14 15.68
CA ALA A 253 16.61 -14.52 15.23
C ALA A 253 15.93 -14.64 13.85
N GLY A 254 15.45 -13.53 13.28
CA GLY A 254 14.74 -13.50 11.99
C GLY A 254 13.25 -13.82 12.09
N GLU A 255 12.68 -13.85 13.29
CA GLU A 255 11.25 -14.14 13.51
C GLU A 255 10.41 -12.86 13.36
N LEU A 256 9.16 -12.99 12.94
CA LEU A 256 8.26 -11.83 12.81
C LEU A 256 7.93 -11.22 14.17
N GLU A 257 8.28 -9.94 14.36
CA GLU A 257 7.99 -9.19 15.58
C GLU A 257 6.76 -8.30 15.42
N SER A 258 6.73 -7.48 14.36
CA SER A 258 5.62 -6.56 14.10
C SER A 258 5.53 -6.15 12.62
N LEU A 259 4.34 -5.69 12.24
CA LEU A 259 4.02 -5.16 10.92
C LEU A 259 3.36 -3.78 11.07
N TYR A 260 3.80 -2.82 10.25
CA TYR A 260 3.17 -1.51 10.17
C TYR A 260 2.59 -1.29 8.79
N ILE A 261 1.33 -0.88 8.76
CA ILE A 261 0.68 -0.44 7.51
C ILE A 261 0.75 1.07 7.47
N VAL A 262 1.41 1.62 6.46
CA VAL A 262 1.67 3.07 6.32
C VAL A 262 0.98 3.64 5.09
N ASP A 263 1.01 4.97 4.97
CA ASP A 263 0.56 5.72 3.79
C ASP A 263 -0.95 5.62 3.48
N TRP A 264 -1.78 5.78 4.53
CA TRP A 264 -3.24 5.61 4.48
C TRP A 264 -4.01 6.68 3.68
N GLU A 265 -3.33 7.49 2.88
CA GLU A 265 -3.91 8.61 2.15
C GLU A 265 -4.98 8.17 1.13
N MET A 266 -4.87 6.95 0.60
CA MET A 266 -5.79 6.39 -0.39
C MET A 266 -7.00 5.66 0.21
N ILE A 267 -7.18 5.66 1.54
CA ILE A 267 -8.30 5.01 2.22
C ILE A 267 -9.63 5.48 1.63
N ARG A 268 -10.52 4.53 1.30
CA ARG A 268 -11.81 4.78 0.66
C ARG A 268 -12.73 3.55 0.75
N PRO A 269 -14.03 3.68 0.50
CA PRO A 269 -14.85 2.52 0.26
C PRO A 269 -14.58 1.87 -1.10
N ALA A 270 -14.58 0.54 -1.14
CA ALA A 270 -14.46 -0.30 -2.32
C ALA A 270 -14.95 -1.73 -2.00
N ASP A 271 -14.51 -2.71 -2.79
CA ASP A 271 -14.68 -4.13 -2.56
C ASP A 271 -13.36 -4.80 -2.10
N ALA A 272 -13.47 -5.98 -1.49
CA ALA A 272 -12.33 -6.71 -0.94
C ALA A 272 -11.38 -7.26 -2.03
N ALA A 273 -11.89 -7.56 -3.22
CA ALA A 273 -11.06 -8.09 -4.30
C ALA A 273 -10.07 -7.03 -4.81
N THR A 274 -10.49 -5.77 -4.87
CA THR A 274 -9.62 -4.62 -5.19
C THR A 274 -8.41 -4.54 -4.24
N GLU A 275 -8.63 -4.56 -2.91
CA GLU A 275 -7.54 -4.47 -1.92
C GLU A 275 -6.61 -5.69 -1.97
N ILE A 276 -7.19 -6.90 -1.96
CA ILE A 276 -6.43 -8.14 -1.90
C ILE A 276 -5.61 -8.37 -3.18
N SER A 277 -6.17 -8.08 -4.34
CA SER A 277 -5.51 -8.30 -5.63
C SER A 277 -4.25 -7.46 -5.81
N GLN A 278 -4.23 -6.20 -5.32
CA GLN A 278 -3.05 -5.33 -5.40
C GLN A 278 -1.88 -5.91 -4.60
N MET A 279 -2.12 -6.36 -3.36
CA MET A 279 -1.09 -7.00 -2.55
C MET A 279 -0.57 -8.29 -3.20
N LEU A 280 -1.47 -9.15 -3.68
CA LEU A 280 -1.10 -10.43 -4.28
C LEU A 280 -0.30 -10.25 -5.58
N ALA A 281 -0.65 -9.26 -6.41
CA ALA A 281 0.11 -8.91 -7.60
C ALA A 281 1.54 -8.51 -7.23
N GLU A 282 1.72 -7.59 -6.29
CA GLU A 282 3.03 -7.07 -5.89
C GLU A 282 3.90 -8.13 -5.18
N VAL A 283 3.28 -9.03 -4.40
CA VAL A 283 3.97 -10.18 -3.81
C VAL A 283 4.46 -11.14 -4.89
N TRP A 284 3.60 -11.46 -5.86
CA TRP A 284 3.97 -12.33 -6.97
C TRP A 284 5.07 -11.70 -7.86
N GLU A 285 4.96 -10.41 -8.18
CA GLU A 285 5.98 -9.69 -8.92
C GLU A 285 7.31 -9.68 -8.19
N ALA A 286 7.32 -9.42 -6.87
CA ALA A 286 8.53 -9.50 -6.07
C ALA A 286 9.17 -10.89 -6.12
N GLY A 287 8.38 -11.96 -6.06
CA GLY A 287 8.87 -13.33 -6.28
C GLY A 287 9.43 -13.56 -7.68
N GLU A 288 8.83 -12.98 -8.72
CA GLU A 288 9.31 -13.10 -10.10
C GLU A 288 10.59 -12.29 -10.36
N PHE A 289 10.72 -11.08 -9.82
CA PHE A 289 11.86 -10.19 -10.04
C PHE A 289 13.03 -10.38 -9.07
N SER A 290 12.82 -11.11 -7.97
CA SER A 290 13.90 -11.39 -7.03
C SER A 290 15.00 -12.24 -7.67
N ARG A 291 16.25 -11.98 -7.25
CA ARG A 291 17.42 -12.78 -7.62
C ARG A 291 17.58 -14.01 -6.72
N ASN A 292 16.88 -14.05 -5.59
CA ASN A 292 16.90 -15.17 -4.67
C ASN A 292 15.94 -16.27 -5.17
N LEU A 293 16.45 -17.51 -5.28
CA LEU A 293 15.68 -18.65 -5.79
C LEU A 293 14.49 -19.05 -4.91
N GLU A 294 14.55 -18.74 -3.61
CA GLU A 294 13.49 -19.04 -2.64
C GLU A 294 12.40 -17.96 -2.60
N ALA A 295 12.59 -16.82 -3.28
CA ALA A 295 11.63 -15.71 -3.26
C ALA A 295 10.27 -16.10 -3.84
N LYS A 296 10.24 -16.98 -4.84
CA LYS A 296 8.98 -17.48 -5.42
C LYS A 296 8.20 -18.33 -4.42
N SER A 297 8.88 -19.21 -3.69
CA SER A 297 8.25 -20.00 -2.62
C SER A 297 7.80 -19.13 -1.45
N ALA A 298 8.61 -18.13 -1.07
CA ALA A 298 8.27 -17.15 -0.04
C ALA A 298 7.03 -16.34 -0.42
N ALA A 299 7.00 -15.78 -1.63
CA ALA A 299 5.87 -15.04 -2.18
C ALA A 299 4.61 -15.89 -2.21
N ARG A 300 4.70 -17.14 -2.70
CA ARG A 300 3.58 -18.08 -2.71
C ARG A 300 3.06 -18.36 -1.31
N SER A 301 3.96 -18.65 -0.36
CA SER A 301 3.59 -18.96 1.02
C SER A 301 2.91 -17.79 1.74
N LEU A 302 3.36 -16.56 1.46
CA LEU A 302 2.71 -15.34 1.93
C LEU A 302 1.30 -15.20 1.36
N SER A 303 1.14 -15.34 0.04
CA SER A 303 -0.16 -15.27 -0.64
C SER A 303 -1.13 -16.31 -0.08
N GLU A 304 -0.68 -17.55 0.11
CA GLU A 304 -1.49 -18.64 0.67
C GLU A 304 -1.89 -18.35 2.12
N GLY A 305 -0.96 -17.88 2.96
CA GLY A 305 -1.23 -17.48 4.34
C GLY A 305 -2.26 -16.34 4.45
N LEU A 306 -2.12 -15.32 3.58
CA LEU A 306 -3.05 -14.19 3.50
C LEU A 306 -4.44 -14.64 3.10
N CYS A 307 -4.57 -15.33 1.96
CA CYS A 307 -5.85 -15.74 1.42
C CYS A 307 -6.58 -16.73 2.33
N SER A 308 -5.86 -17.73 2.86
CA SER A 308 -6.45 -18.74 3.75
C SER A 308 -6.96 -18.13 5.05
N THR A 309 -6.15 -17.26 5.67
CA THR A 309 -6.52 -16.61 6.93
C THR A 309 -7.68 -15.64 6.71
N TYR A 310 -7.62 -14.81 5.67
CA TYR A 310 -8.71 -13.90 5.33
C TYR A 310 -10.04 -14.66 5.13
N LYS A 311 -10.03 -15.71 4.29
CA LYS A 311 -11.19 -16.58 4.05
C LYS A 311 -11.77 -17.16 5.34
N SER A 312 -10.90 -17.65 6.23
CA SER A 312 -11.33 -18.27 7.49
C SER A 312 -12.02 -17.28 8.45
N GLN A 313 -11.65 -16.01 8.40
CA GLN A 313 -12.14 -14.98 9.34
C GLN A 313 -13.43 -14.31 8.85
N VAL A 314 -13.57 -14.08 7.54
CA VAL A 314 -14.79 -13.45 6.98
C VAL A 314 -15.94 -14.44 6.76
N GLY A 315 -15.66 -15.75 6.86
CA GLY A 315 -16.64 -16.82 6.83
C GLY A 315 -17.17 -17.15 5.43
N LYS A 316 -17.72 -16.17 4.71
CA LYS A 316 -18.24 -16.36 3.35
C LYS A 316 -17.62 -15.34 2.39
N LEU A 317 -16.95 -15.83 1.36
CA LEU A 317 -16.46 -15.01 0.25
C LEU A 317 -17.56 -14.75 -0.78
N PRO A 318 -17.50 -13.61 -1.50
CA PRO A 318 -18.28 -13.41 -2.71
C PRO A 318 -18.06 -14.53 -3.72
N GLU A 319 -19.12 -14.90 -4.46
CA GLU A 319 -19.08 -16.04 -5.40
C GLU A 319 -17.98 -15.90 -6.47
N ASN A 320 -17.75 -14.68 -6.94
CA ASN A 320 -16.77 -14.38 -7.97
C ASN A 320 -15.43 -13.89 -7.42
N MET A 321 -15.15 -14.00 -6.12
CA MET A 321 -13.97 -13.36 -5.52
C MET A 321 -12.66 -13.80 -6.18
N LEU A 322 -12.47 -15.10 -6.42
CA LEU A 322 -11.26 -15.59 -7.12
C LEU A 322 -11.12 -14.97 -8.51
N LYS A 323 -12.22 -14.94 -9.28
CA LYS A 323 -12.23 -14.36 -10.64
C LYS A 323 -11.91 -12.87 -10.60
N GLU A 324 -12.49 -12.12 -9.68
CA GLU A 324 -12.23 -10.68 -9.54
C GLU A 324 -10.78 -10.41 -9.13
N VAL A 325 -10.23 -11.19 -8.20
CA VAL A 325 -8.83 -11.11 -7.80
C VAL A 325 -7.90 -11.43 -8.96
N MET A 326 -8.16 -12.47 -9.75
CA MET A 326 -7.35 -12.82 -10.93
C MET A 326 -7.31 -11.69 -11.97
N LEU A 327 -8.47 -11.11 -12.27
CA LEU A 327 -8.58 -10.01 -13.23
C LEU A 327 -7.85 -8.75 -12.74
N ALA A 328 -8.10 -8.36 -11.49
CA ALA A 328 -7.52 -7.15 -10.92
C ALA A 328 -6.00 -7.28 -10.68
N ALA A 329 -5.52 -8.45 -10.24
CA ALA A 329 -4.09 -8.70 -10.06
C ALA A 329 -3.36 -8.72 -11.41
N GLY A 330 -3.92 -9.38 -12.42
CA GLY A 330 -3.37 -9.36 -13.77
C GLY A 330 -3.33 -7.94 -14.37
N ALA A 331 -4.41 -7.17 -14.19
CA ALA A 331 -4.48 -5.78 -14.61
C ALA A 331 -3.41 -4.92 -13.91
N HIS A 332 -3.19 -5.12 -12.61
CA HIS A 332 -2.15 -4.44 -11.84
C HIS A 332 -0.77 -4.68 -12.48
N VAL A 333 -0.36 -5.94 -12.65
CA VAL A 333 0.95 -6.29 -13.22
C VAL A 333 1.13 -5.69 -14.62
N VAL A 334 0.11 -5.78 -15.48
CA VAL A 334 0.18 -5.26 -16.86
C VAL A 334 0.45 -3.76 -16.89
N VAL A 335 -0.13 -3.01 -15.94
CA VAL A 335 -0.04 -1.54 -15.88
C VAL A 335 1.16 -1.06 -15.07
N TRP A 336 1.44 -1.70 -13.94
CA TRP A 336 2.39 -1.23 -12.93
C TRP A 336 3.72 -1.94 -12.95
N GLY A 337 3.82 -3.16 -13.46
CA GLY A 337 5.03 -3.98 -13.27
C GLY A 337 6.30 -3.33 -13.78
N GLU A 338 6.28 -2.73 -14.96
CA GLU A 338 7.43 -1.99 -15.50
C GLU A 338 7.80 -0.77 -14.66
N ILE A 339 6.81 -0.07 -14.08
CA ILE A 339 7.05 1.14 -13.27
C ILE A 339 7.56 0.74 -11.88
N GLY A 340 6.86 -0.18 -11.21
CA GLY A 340 7.13 -0.60 -9.83
C GLY A 340 8.38 -1.45 -9.68
N PHE A 341 8.83 -2.13 -10.75
CA PHE A 341 9.99 -3.00 -10.74
C PHE A 341 11.09 -2.60 -11.72
N ALA A 342 11.08 -1.36 -12.23
CA ALA A 342 12.05 -0.83 -13.19
C ALA A 342 13.52 -1.11 -12.83
N ALA A 343 13.85 -1.09 -11.53
CA ALA A 343 15.21 -1.33 -11.04
C ALA A 343 15.64 -2.82 -11.01
N TYR A 344 14.70 -3.75 -11.23
CA TYR A 344 14.91 -5.19 -11.02
C TYR A 344 14.72 -6.04 -12.28
N GLY A 345 14.27 -5.44 -13.38
CA GLY A 345 13.98 -6.14 -14.62
C GLY A 345 14.49 -5.43 -15.86
N GLU A 346 14.55 -6.18 -16.96
CA GLU A 346 14.80 -5.67 -18.31
C GLU A 346 13.67 -6.11 -19.24
N GLY A 347 13.65 -5.62 -20.48
CA GLY A 347 12.52 -5.76 -21.41
C GLY A 347 12.00 -7.19 -21.58
N GLU A 348 12.88 -8.19 -21.71
CA GLU A 348 12.45 -9.59 -21.83
C GLU A 348 11.77 -10.12 -20.57
N LYS A 349 12.30 -9.75 -19.40
CA LYS A 349 11.73 -10.15 -18.11
C LYS A 349 10.36 -9.50 -17.89
N PHE A 350 10.23 -8.20 -18.19
CA PHE A 350 8.94 -7.50 -18.13
C PHE A 350 7.93 -8.10 -19.09
N LYS A 351 8.34 -8.44 -20.32
CA LYS A 351 7.48 -9.13 -21.27
C LYS A 351 7.01 -10.47 -20.72
N ALA A 352 7.91 -11.30 -20.20
CA ALA A 352 7.54 -12.61 -19.66
C ALA A 352 6.56 -12.51 -18.48
N VAL A 353 6.77 -11.54 -17.58
CA VAL A 353 5.87 -11.28 -16.44
C VAL A 353 4.51 -10.78 -16.92
N LYS A 354 4.47 -9.85 -17.88
CA LYS A 354 3.25 -9.33 -18.50
C LYS A 354 2.47 -10.41 -19.26
N ASP A 355 3.16 -11.32 -19.94
CA ASP A 355 2.55 -12.47 -20.62
C ASP A 355 1.85 -13.41 -19.61
N LYS A 356 2.50 -13.73 -18.48
CA LYS A 356 1.88 -14.53 -17.42
C LYS A 356 0.67 -13.85 -16.79
N ALA A 357 0.75 -12.54 -16.52
CA ALA A 357 -0.37 -11.77 -15.98
C ALA A 357 -1.56 -11.70 -16.95
N SER A 358 -1.28 -11.55 -18.25
CA SER A 358 -2.32 -11.55 -19.27
C SER A 358 -2.98 -12.92 -19.40
N GLN A 359 -2.20 -14.02 -19.34
CA GLN A 359 -2.74 -15.38 -19.29
C GLN A 359 -3.66 -15.62 -18.09
N LEU A 360 -3.30 -15.10 -16.92
CA LEU A 360 -4.17 -15.16 -15.75
C LEU A 360 -5.52 -14.47 -15.99
N MET A 361 -5.50 -13.30 -16.63
CA MET A 361 -6.73 -12.61 -17.01
C MET A 361 -7.55 -13.37 -18.05
N TRP A 362 -6.89 -13.95 -19.07
CA TRP A 362 -7.55 -14.73 -20.11
C TRP A 362 -8.26 -15.95 -19.52
N GLU A 363 -7.63 -16.65 -18.57
CA GLU A 363 -8.28 -17.75 -17.84
C GLU A 363 -9.51 -17.27 -17.08
N ALA A 364 -9.42 -16.14 -16.37
CA ALA A 364 -10.56 -15.55 -15.66
C ALA A 364 -11.70 -15.09 -16.61
N PHE A 365 -11.38 -14.78 -17.87
CA PHE A 365 -12.34 -14.54 -18.95
C PHE A 365 -12.91 -15.82 -19.60
N GLY A 366 -12.49 -17.00 -19.15
CA GLY A 366 -12.95 -18.30 -19.63
C GLY A 366 -12.15 -18.86 -20.81
N GLU A 367 -11.02 -18.25 -21.16
CA GLU A 367 -10.12 -18.77 -22.20
C GLU A 367 -9.38 -20.02 -21.70
N LYS A 368 -9.15 -20.97 -22.61
CA LYS A 368 -8.37 -22.17 -22.32
C LYS A 368 -6.88 -21.88 -22.45
N VAL A 369 -6.29 -21.37 -21.37
CA VAL A 369 -4.86 -21.06 -21.29
C VAL A 369 -4.25 -21.75 -20.06
N GLY A 370 -2.95 -22.04 -20.11
CA GLY A 370 -2.24 -22.60 -18.95
C GLY A 370 -1.68 -21.48 -18.09
N SER A 371 -2.51 -20.84 -17.24
CA SER A 371 -1.99 -19.87 -16.28
C SER A 371 -1.33 -20.56 -15.08
N GLN A 372 -0.48 -19.82 -14.37
CA GLN A 372 0.19 -20.29 -13.17
C GLN A 372 -0.66 -19.93 -11.94
N ASP A 373 -0.73 -20.84 -10.96
CA ASP A 373 -1.25 -20.51 -9.63
C ASP A 373 -0.28 -19.57 -8.88
N TRP A 374 -0.76 -18.38 -8.51
CA TRP A 374 0.01 -17.38 -7.76
C TRP A 374 -0.18 -17.49 -6.24
N GLY A 375 -0.84 -18.55 -5.75
CA GLY A 375 -1.06 -18.81 -4.33
C GLY A 375 -2.42 -18.33 -3.81
N PHE A 376 -3.32 -17.86 -4.68
CA PHE A 376 -4.66 -17.40 -4.30
C PHE A 376 -5.79 -18.36 -4.70
N GLN A 377 -5.48 -19.55 -5.23
CA GLN A 377 -6.50 -20.58 -5.54
C GLN A 377 -7.34 -20.98 -4.30
N VAL A 378 -6.82 -20.73 -3.09
CA VAL A 378 -7.55 -20.91 -1.82
C VAL A 378 -8.82 -20.04 -1.74
N LEU A 379 -8.91 -18.96 -2.51
CA LEU A 379 -10.10 -18.11 -2.64
C LEU A 379 -11.22 -18.72 -3.49
N SER A 380 -10.99 -19.87 -4.15
CA SER A 380 -12.08 -20.66 -4.75
C SER A 380 -13.08 -21.08 -3.67
N MET A 381 -14.36 -21.18 -4.02
CA MET A 381 -15.42 -21.64 -3.11
C MET A 381 -15.39 -23.15 -2.92
#